data_AF-A0ABD6B7P3-F1
#
_entry.id   AF-A0ABD6B7P3-F1
#
_cell.length_a   1.000
_cell.length_b   1.000
_cell.length_c   1.000
_cell.angle_alpha   90.00
_cell.angle_beta   90.00
_cell.angle_gamma   90.00
#
_symmetry.space_group_name_H-M   'P 1'
#
loop_
_entity.id
_entity.type
_entity.pdbx_description
1 polymer ?
#
loop_
_entity_poly.entity_id
_entity_poly.type
_entity_poly.pdbx_seq_one_letter_code
_entity_poly.pdbx_strand_id
1 'polypeptide(L)'
;MDLDWTQESVAGVTLVRVHLRNERATDRRVRLRSRLDGPVLPPRRHGTPAAGWDRDGVTTVVPADGTAALGYASPAPTATPPVILDDVGPVEDKPGDSTPEAAVRELGDHRPPRAVLGEESENRGNGTDWDQSLLDLPTHMIEGERDTTDGRSARRASLPDEAEALLSPYRTRIRTAEALNAAGVVEAN
;
A
#
# COMPACT_ATOMS: atom_id res chain seq x y z
N MET A 1 1.15 0.14 -31.72
CA MET A 1 1.51 0.34 -30.30
C MET A 1 2.93 -0.11 -30.26
N ASP A 2 3.81 0.87 -30.17
CA ASP A 2 5.21 0.66 -30.48
C ASP A 2 5.98 0.84 -29.18
N LEU A 3 6.91 -0.08 -28.96
CA LEU A 3 7.68 -0.20 -27.74
C LEU A 3 9.16 -0.01 -28.08
N ASP A 4 9.75 1.05 -27.53
CA ASP A 4 11.19 1.28 -27.51
C ASP A 4 11.71 1.24 -26.08
N TRP A 5 12.96 0.82 -25.89
CA TRP A 5 13.56 0.72 -24.56
C TRP A 5 15.06 0.98 -24.59
N THR A 6 15.56 1.46 -23.46
CA THR A 6 17.00 1.47 -23.15
C THR A 6 17.21 0.84 -21.79
N GLN A 7 18.39 0.25 -21.58
CA GLN A 7 18.80 -0.23 -20.26
C GLN A 7 20.26 0.13 -19.99
N GLU A 8 20.57 0.37 -18.73
CA GLU A 8 21.94 0.54 -18.25
C GLU A 8 22.13 -0.20 -16.93
N SER A 9 23.32 -0.76 -16.71
CA SER A 9 23.71 -1.33 -15.42
C SER A 9 24.48 -0.29 -14.62
N VAL A 10 24.02 0.03 -13.42
CA VAL A 10 24.61 1.01 -12.51
C VAL A 10 24.63 0.43 -11.10
N ALA A 11 25.82 0.34 -10.50
CA ALA A 11 26.01 -0.13 -9.13
C ALA A 11 25.31 -1.48 -8.80
N GLY A 12 25.31 -2.42 -9.76
CA GLY A 12 24.69 -3.75 -9.59
C GLY A 12 23.17 -3.77 -9.77
N VAL A 13 22.57 -2.68 -10.25
CA VAL A 13 21.14 -2.56 -10.57
C VAL A 13 20.98 -2.21 -12.04
N THR A 14 20.05 -2.86 -12.72
CA THR A 14 19.67 -2.49 -14.09
C THR A 14 18.57 -1.44 -14.04
N LEU A 15 18.81 -0.29 -14.66
CA LEU A 15 17.80 0.74 -14.91
C LEU A 15 17.23 0.54 -16.31
N VAL A 16 15.92 0.45 -16.42
CA VAL A 16 15.19 0.29 -17.68
C VAL A 16 14.35 1.53 -17.91
N ARG A 17 14.47 2.12 -19.11
CA ARG A 17 13.62 3.22 -19.58
C ARG A 17 12.83 2.74 -20.79
N VAL A 18 11.55 3.04 -20.82
CA VAL A 18 10.60 2.56 -21.81
C VAL A 18 9.87 3.73 -22.43
N HIS A 19 9.77 3.74 -23.76
CA HIS A 19 8.94 4.66 -24.52
C HIS A 19 7.85 3.89 -25.26
N LEU A 20 6.60 4.27 -25.01
CA LEU A 20 5.43 3.75 -25.71
C LEU A 20 4.89 4.81 -26.65
N ARG A 21 4.50 4.38 -27.86
CA ARG A 21 3.79 5.21 -28.84
C ARG A 21 2.49 4.54 -29.25
N ASN A 22 1.39 5.27 -29.11
CA ASN A 22 0.07 4.83 -29.52
C ASN A 22 -0.35 5.55 -30.81
N GLU A 23 -0.38 4.83 -31.92
CA GLU A 23 -0.82 5.35 -33.22
C GLU A 23 -2.32 5.13 -33.48
N ARG A 24 -3.07 4.80 -32.42
CA ARG A 24 -4.52 4.63 -32.50
C ARG A 24 -5.17 5.94 -32.08
N ALA A 25 -6.30 6.25 -32.72
CA ALA A 25 -7.17 7.37 -32.39
C ALA A 25 -7.94 7.21 -31.05
N THR A 26 -7.62 6.21 -30.23
CA THR A 26 -8.22 5.98 -28.92
C THR A 26 -7.16 5.66 -27.88
N ASP A 27 -7.42 6.05 -26.64
CA ASP A 27 -6.58 5.71 -25.49
C ASP A 27 -6.45 4.20 -25.34
N ARG A 28 -5.25 3.75 -24.99
CA ARG A 28 -4.92 2.34 -24.83
C ARG A 28 -4.38 2.05 -23.45
N ARG A 29 -4.99 1.09 -22.76
CA ARG A 29 -4.42 0.47 -21.57
C ARG A 29 -3.35 -0.52 -22.02
N VAL A 30 -2.16 -0.40 -21.46
CA VAL A 30 -1.00 -1.23 -21.80
C VAL A 30 -0.45 -1.87 -20.54
N ARG A 31 -0.22 -3.18 -20.58
CA ARG A 31 0.54 -3.92 -19.57
C ARG A 31 1.95 -4.17 -20.08
N LEU A 32 2.93 -3.73 -19.32
CA LEU A 32 4.33 -4.06 -19.52
C LEU A 32 4.78 -5.04 -18.43
N ARG A 33 5.55 -6.05 -18.82
CA ARG A 33 6.19 -7.00 -17.91
C ARG A 33 7.70 -6.95 -18.05
N SER A 34 8.42 -6.89 -16.92
CA SER A 34 9.87 -7.06 -16.91
C SER A 34 10.26 -8.49 -17.28
N ARG A 35 11.42 -8.64 -17.92
CA ARG A 35 12.07 -9.93 -18.22
C ARG A 35 13.36 -10.12 -17.44
N LEU A 36 13.65 -9.22 -16.51
CA LEU A 36 14.81 -9.33 -15.66
C LEU A 36 14.49 -10.32 -14.54
N ASP A 37 15.47 -11.15 -14.17
CA ASP A 37 15.32 -12.20 -13.13
C ASP A 37 15.32 -11.63 -11.69
N GLY A 38 14.84 -10.40 -11.52
CA GLY A 38 14.78 -9.70 -10.25
C GLY A 38 13.55 -8.80 -10.16
N PRO A 39 13.14 -8.42 -8.94
CA PRO A 39 11.91 -7.66 -8.72
C PRO A 39 11.95 -6.29 -9.40
N VAL A 40 10.79 -5.83 -9.86
CA VAL A 40 10.63 -4.45 -10.31
C VAL A 40 10.67 -3.50 -9.12
N LEU A 41 11.59 -2.54 -9.17
CA LEU A 41 11.70 -1.42 -8.24
C LEU A 41 11.14 -0.18 -8.93
N PRO A 42 9.85 0.15 -8.69
CA PRO A 42 9.21 1.28 -9.35
C PRO A 42 9.70 2.61 -8.77
N PRO A 43 9.54 3.71 -9.53
CA PRO A 43 9.72 5.06 -9.00
C PRO A 43 8.76 5.27 -7.84
N ARG A 44 9.25 5.87 -6.75
CA ARG A 44 8.49 6.12 -5.53
C ARG A 44 8.30 7.61 -5.29
N ARG A 45 7.13 7.99 -4.78
CA ARG A 45 6.84 9.33 -4.26
C ARG A 45 6.41 9.17 -2.80
N HIS A 46 7.16 9.79 -1.89
CA HIS A 46 6.95 9.65 -0.44
C HIS A 46 6.95 8.18 0.05
N GLY A 47 7.81 7.34 -0.51
CA GLY A 47 7.91 5.91 -0.17
C GLY A 47 6.88 5.01 -0.87
N THR A 48 5.81 5.56 -1.44
CA THR A 48 4.79 4.79 -2.17
C THR A 48 5.18 4.63 -3.63
N PRO A 49 5.09 3.42 -4.22
CA PRO A 49 5.21 3.21 -5.66
C PRO A 49 4.28 4.13 -6.46
N ALA A 50 4.76 4.63 -7.59
CA ALA A 50 3.89 5.32 -8.54
C ALA A 50 2.71 4.42 -8.95
N ALA A 51 1.58 5.04 -9.30
CA ALA A 51 0.38 4.30 -9.69
C ALA A 51 0.63 3.39 -10.91
N GLY A 52 -0.06 2.23 -10.92
CA GLY A 52 0.02 1.26 -12.01
C GLY A 52 1.16 0.26 -11.90
N TRP A 53 2.12 0.46 -10.98
CA TRP A 53 3.24 -0.45 -10.78
C TRP A 53 2.90 -1.60 -9.82
N ASP A 54 3.42 -2.78 -10.11
CA ASP A 54 3.47 -3.92 -9.20
C ASP A 54 4.86 -4.59 -9.25
N ARG A 55 4.97 -5.83 -8.75
CA ARG A 55 6.26 -6.54 -8.65
C ARG A 55 6.84 -6.95 -10.00
N ASP A 56 6.00 -7.10 -11.02
CA ASP A 56 6.37 -7.70 -12.31
C ASP A 56 6.40 -6.66 -13.43
N GLY A 57 5.79 -5.49 -13.22
CA GLY A 57 5.85 -4.40 -14.18
C GLY A 57 4.87 -3.28 -13.91
N VAL A 58 4.26 -2.77 -14.97
CA VAL A 58 3.40 -1.59 -14.92
C VAL A 58 2.24 -1.70 -15.88
N THR A 59 1.08 -1.27 -15.41
CA THR A 59 -0.08 -1.01 -16.24
C THR A 59 -0.28 0.49 -16.36
N THR A 60 -0.27 1.02 -17.59
CA THR A 60 -0.46 2.45 -17.86
C THR A 60 -1.52 2.65 -18.93
N VAL A 61 -2.04 3.87 -19.03
CA VAL A 61 -2.76 4.34 -20.22
C VAL A 61 -1.80 5.14 -21.09
N VAL A 62 -1.84 4.90 -22.40
CA VAL A 62 -1.17 5.72 -23.41
C VAL A 62 -2.25 6.46 -24.19
N PRO A 63 -2.22 7.81 -24.21
CA PRO A 63 -3.24 8.60 -24.90
C PRO A 63 -3.35 8.28 -26.39
N ALA A 64 -4.52 8.55 -26.97
CA ALA A 64 -4.73 8.54 -28.42
C ALA A 64 -3.69 9.39 -29.15
N ASP A 65 -3.10 8.85 -30.21
CA ASP A 65 -2.05 9.50 -31.02
C ASP A 65 -0.89 10.09 -30.18
N GLY A 66 -0.65 9.50 -29.00
CA GLY A 66 0.24 10.03 -27.98
C GLY A 66 1.36 9.08 -27.59
N THR A 67 2.16 9.52 -26.61
CA THR A 67 3.28 8.76 -26.08
C THR A 67 3.27 8.71 -24.55
N ALA A 68 3.93 7.69 -23.99
CA ALA A 68 4.18 7.57 -22.56
C ALA A 68 5.61 7.12 -22.31
N ALA A 69 6.28 7.74 -21.33
CA ALA A 69 7.61 7.36 -20.88
C ALA A 69 7.52 6.77 -19.47
N LEU A 70 8.16 5.63 -19.27
CA LEU A 70 8.16 4.89 -18.01
C LEU A 70 9.59 4.45 -17.68
N GLY A 71 9.87 4.23 -16.41
CA GLY A 71 11.16 3.69 -16.01
C GLY A 71 11.08 2.93 -14.69
N TYR A 72 11.95 1.94 -14.54
CA TYR A 72 12.09 1.16 -13.31
C TYR A 72 13.51 0.66 -13.16
N ALA A 73 13.81 0.15 -11.97
CA ALA A 73 15.06 -0.51 -11.66
C ALA A 73 14.82 -1.99 -11.32
N SER A 74 15.82 -2.85 -11.49
CA SER A 74 15.79 -4.24 -11.00
C SER A 74 17.18 -4.66 -10.53
N PRO A 75 17.32 -5.31 -9.36
CA PRO A 75 18.60 -5.83 -8.86
C PRO A 75 18.96 -7.15 -9.56
N ALA A 76 18.90 -7.14 -10.89
CA ALA A 76 19.24 -8.26 -11.75
C ALA A 76 20.08 -7.77 -12.94
N PRO A 77 20.90 -8.62 -13.56
CA PRO A 77 21.65 -8.29 -14.77
C PRO A 77 20.73 -7.86 -15.92
N THR A 78 21.27 -7.11 -16.89
CA THR A 78 20.56 -6.72 -18.11
C THR A 78 20.11 -7.93 -18.92
N ALA A 79 18.95 -7.85 -19.57
CA ALA A 79 18.46 -8.86 -20.51
C ALA A 79 17.98 -8.20 -21.81
N THR A 80 17.95 -8.94 -22.91
CA THR A 80 17.51 -8.40 -24.22
C THR A 80 16.36 -9.25 -24.78
N PRO A 81 15.14 -8.69 -24.92
CA PRO A 81 14.70 -7.39 -24.39
C PRO A 81 14.50 -7.43 -22.87
N PRO A 82 14.69 -6.30 -22.16
CA PRO A 82 14.50 -6.23 -20.70
C PRO A 82 13.03 -6.15 -20.27
N VAL A 83 12.16 -5.80 -21.21
CA VAL A 83 10.73 -5.59 -21.00
C VAL A 83 9.97 -6.08 -22.23
N ILE A 84 8.76 -6.56 -22.03
CA ILE A 84 7.83 -6.89 -23.10
C ILE A 84 6.49 -6.23 -22.87
N LEU A 85 5.80 -6.01 -23.99
CA LEU A 85 4.40 -5.67 -24.02
C LEU A 85 3.58 -6.95 -23.86
N ASP A 86 2.86 -7.04 -22.75
CA ASP A 86 2.13 -8.24 -22.35
C ASP A 86 0.66 -8.19 -22.77
N ASP A 87 0.03 -7.03 -22.61
CA ASP A 87 -1.36 -6.81 -23.00
C ASP A 87 -1.57 -5.37 -23.48
N VAL A 88 -2.48 -5.20 -24.44
CA VAL A 88 -2.93 -3.91 -24.96
C VAL A 88 -4.43 -3.96 -25.23
N GLY A 89 -5.18 -3.21 -24.43
CA GLY A 89 -6.63 -3.09 -24.52
C GLY A 89 -7.09 -1.66 -24.78
N PRO A 90 -8.34 -1.45 -25.25
CA PRO A 90 -8.98 -0.15 -25.12
C PRO A 90 -9.10 0.23 -23.63
N VAL A 91 -9.12 1.53 -23.33
CA VAL A 91 -9.58 1.97 -22.01
C VAL A 91 -11.09 1.80 -21.96
N GLU A 92 -11.58 0.98 -21.04
CA GLU A 92 -13.02 0.89 -20.78
C GLU A 92 -13.47 2.18 -20.10
N ASP A 93 -14.39 2.91 -20.71
CA ASP A 93 -15.15 3.94 -20.00
C ASP A 93 -15.96 3.23 -18.91
N LYS A 94 -15.47 3.27 -17.67
CA LYS A 94 -16.28 2.84 -16.54
C LYS A 94 -17.49 3.77 -16.50
N PRO A 95 -18.74 3.27 -16.59
CA PRO A 95 -19.90 4.10 -16.28
C PRO A 95 -19.68 4.65 -14.87
N GLY A 96 -19.66 5.98 -14.77
CA GLY A 96 -19.37 6.68 -13.52
C GLY A 96 -20.34 6.26 -12.44
N ASP A 97 -19.81 5.71 -11.33
CA ASP A 97 -20.43 5.70 -10.00
C ASP A 97 -19.54 5.08 -8.90
N SER A 98 -18.25 4.87 -9.14
CA SER A 98 -17.30 4.49 -8.07
C SER A 98 -16.26 5.59 -7.88
N THR A 99 -16.74 6.75 -7.41
CA THR A 99 -15.85 7.81 -6.95
C THR A 99 -15.43 7.54 -5.50
N PRO A 100 -14.22 7.97 -5.08
CA PRO A 100 -13.82 7.90 -3.67
C PRO A 100 -14.86 8.51 -2.72
N GLU A 101 -15.55 9.55 -3.16
CA GLU A 101 -16.62 10.22 -2.42
C GLU A 101 -17.87 9.35 -2.26
N ALA A 102 -18.18 8.48 -3.24
CA ALA A 102 -19.24 7.49 -3.13
C ALA A 102 -18.85 6.39 -2.12
N ALA A 103 -17.59 5.94 -2.15
CA ALA A 103 -17.07 4.95 -1.20
C ALA A 103 -17.00 5.48 0.25
N VAL A 104 -16.62 6.75 0.45
CA VAL A 104 -16.61 7.38 1.79
C VAL A 104 -18.03 7.53 2.33
N ARG A 105 -19.01 7.84 1.47
CA ARG A 105 -20.43 7.92 1.87
C ARG A 105 -21.00 6.57 2.29
N GLU A 106 -20.54 5.48 1.67
CA GLU A 106 -20.92 4.11 2.02
C GLU A 106 -20.38 3.68 3.40
N LEU A 107 -19.25 4.25 3.83
CA LEU A 107 -18.61 3.90 5.09
C LEU A 107 -19.38 4.41 6.34
N GLY A 108 -20.37 5.29 6.16
CA GLY A 108 -21.30 5.70 7.22
C GLY A 108 -20.67 6.51 8.37
N ASP A 109 -21.38 6.64 9.50
CA ASP A 109 -20.87 7.38 10.66
C ASP A 109 -19.75 6.61 11.36
N HIS A 110 -18.53 7.18 11.38
CA HIS A 110 -17.35 6.57 12.00
C HIS A 110 -17.27 6.79 13.51
N ARG A 111 -18.25 7.47 14.12
CA ARG A 111 -18.20 7.69 15.57
C ARG A 111 -18.29 6.36 16.31
N PRO A 112 -17.34 6.05 17.20
CA PRO A 112 -17.47 4.90 18.07
C PRO A 112 -18.74 5.04 18.92
N PRO A 113 -19.40 3.93 19.30
CA PRO A 113 -20.57 3.98 20.17
C PRO A 113 -20.28 4.81 21.43
N ARG A 114 -21.26 5.60 21.89
CA ARG A 114 -21.09 6.49 23.06
C ARG A 114 -20.61 5.75 24.31
N ALA A 115 -20.88 4.46 24.43
CA ALA A 115 -20.40 3.61 25.53
C ALA A 115 -18.87 3.42 25.56
N VAL A 116 -18.17 3.67 24.45
CA VAL A 116 -16.69 3.58 24.34
C VAL A 116 -16.01 4.90 24.68
N LEU A 117 -16.75 6.01 24.58
CA LEU A 117 -16.29 7.29 25.11
C LEU A 117 -16.43 7.20 26.62
N GLY A 118 -15.32 6.97 27.32
CA GLY A 118 -15.29 6.91 28.77
C GLY A 118 -16.08 8.07 29.36
N GLU A 119 -16.88 7.77 30.39
CA GLU A 119 -17.63 8.78 31.11
C GLU A 119 -16.62 9.80 31.63
N GLU A 120 -16.56 10.96 30.95
CA GLU A 120 -15.85 12.13 31.43
C GLU A 120 -16.57 12.51 32.72
N SER A 121 -16.08 11.93 33.81
CA SER A 121 -16.64 12.10 35.13
C SER A 121 -16.70 13.60 35.38
N GLU A 122 -17.92 14.10 35.59
CA GLU A 122 -18.20 15.49 35.88
C GLU A 122 -17.35 15.96 37.08
N ASN A 123 -16.13 16.44 36.86
CA ASN A 123 -15.39 17.16 37.87
C ASN A 123 -15.90 18.60 37.90
N ARG A 124 -17.13 18.77 38.38
CA ARG A 124 -17.59 20.06 38.89
C ARG A 124 -16.88 20.32 40.22
N GLY A 125 -15.74 20.99 40.12
CA GLY A 125 -15.30 21.99 41.08
C GLY A 125 -14.76 21.47 42.42
N ASN A 126 -13.45 21.25 42.47
CA ASN A 126 -12.65 21.99 43.45
C ASN A 126 -11.34 22.41 42.77
N GLY A 127 -11.10 23.72 42.71
CA GLY A 127 -9.97 24.30 41.99
C GLY A 127 -8.66 24.15 42.73
N THR A 128 -7.61 23.90 41.96
CA THR A 128 -6.22 24.37 42.14
C THR A 128 -5.50 23.97 40.86
N ASP A 129 -5.28 24.93 39.97
CA ASP A 129 -4.01 25.67 39.90
C ASP A 129 -2.98 24.87 39.08
N TRP A 130 -3.16 24.90 37.76
CA TRP A 130 -2.15 24.46 36.79
C TRP A 130 -1.78 25.63 35.88
N ASP A 131 -1.44 26.75 36.52
CA ASP A 131 -0.65 27.80 35.90
C ASP A 131 0.52 28.08 36.86
N GLN A 132 1.75 27.94 36.35
CA GLN A 132 3.04 28.06 37.05
C GLN A 132 3.56 26.83 37.83
N SER A 133 4.26 25.93 37.12
CA SER A 133 5.63 25.52 37.49
C SER A 133 6.21 24.58 36.44
N LEU A 134 6.67 25.17 35.34
CA LEU A 134 7.55 24.53 34.35
C LEU A 134 9.04 24.68 34.72
N LEU A 135 9.40 24.77 36.01
CA LEU A 135 10.79 24.88 36.46
C LEU A 135 10.96 24.32 37.89
N ASP A 136 10.99 23.00 38.06
CA ASP A 136 11.92 22.35 39.01
C ASP A 136 11.99 20.84 38.77
N LEU A 137 13.07 20.40 38.12
CA LEU A 137 13.42 18.99 37.97
C LEU A 137 14.32 18.60 39.16
N PRO A 138 13.96 17.62 40.01
CA PRO A 138 14.95 16.93 40.80
C PRO A 138 15.53 15.79 39.96
N THR A 139 16.80 15.93 39.59
CA THR A 139 17.64 14.85 39.09
C THR A 139 17.76 13.78 40.17
N HIS A 140 17.13 12.61 39.99
CA HIS A 140 17.41 11.43 40.80
C HIS A 140 17.86 10.26 39.92
N MET A 141 19.18 10.24 39.73
CA MET A 141 20.11 9.10 39.69
C MET A 141 19.53 7.70 39.45
N ILE A 142 20.04 7.07 38.40
CA ILE A 142 19.92 5.65 38.08
C ILE A 142 20.99 4.87 38.85
N GLU A 143 20.59 3.99 39.76
CA GLU A 143 21.32 2.81 40.27
C GLU A 143 20.24 1.80 40.74
N GLY A 144 20.25 0.49 40.55
CA GLY A 144 21.15 -0.47 39.94
C GLY A 144 20.62 -1.88 40.26
N GLU A 145 20.58 -2.75 39.25
CA GLU A 145 20.82 -4.21 39.31
C GLU A 145 19.82 -5.23 39.95
N ARG A 146 19.66 -6.33 39.17
CA ARG A 146 19.29 -7.75 39.46
C ARG A 146 17.85 -8.15 39.12
N ASP A 147 17.61 -8.71 37.95
CA ASP A 147 17.84 -10.11 37.52
C ASP A 147 16.83 -11.09 38.13
N THR A 148 15.86 -11.53 37.31
CA THR A 148 15.62 -12.95 37.03
C THR A 148 14.90 -13.07 35.69
N THR A 149 15.54 -13.76 34.75
CA THR A 149 14.92 -14.48 33.63
C THR A 149 13.76 -15.36 34.10
N ASP A 150 12.65 -15.38 33.34
CA ASP A 150 12.21 -16.55 32.57
C ASP A 150 10.70 -16.51 32.26
N GLY A 151 10.36 -16.91 31.03
CA GLY A 151 9.02 -17.35 30.63
C GLY A 151 7.95 -16.27 30.46
N ARG A 152 7.61 -15.96 29.20
CA ARG A 152 6.27 -16.23 28.63
C ARG A 152 6.08 -15.56 27.26
N SER A 153 6.51 -16.27 26.23
CA SER A 153 5.69 -16.43 25.02
C SER A 153 4.35 -17.07 25.42
N ALA A 154 3.36 -16.27 25.83
CA ALA A 154 1.93 -16.57 25.87
C ALA A 154 1.22 -15.37 26.54
N ARG A 155 0.51 -14.52 25.83
CA ARG A 155 -0.71 -14.82 25.11
C ARG A 155 -0.93 -13.62 24.22
N ARG A 156 -1.35 -13.82 22.96
CA ARG A 156 -2.13 -12.78 22.27
C ARG A 156 -3.17 -12.32 23.28
N ALA A 157 -3.15 -11.04 23.66
CA ALA A 157 -4.26 -10.49 24.42
C ALA A 157 -5.50 -10.74 23.57
N SER A 158 -6.36 -11.67 24.00
CA SER A 158 -7.63 -11.90 23.33
C SER A 158 -8.38 -10.58 23.40
N LEU A 159 -8.91 -10.17 22.26
CA LEU A 159 -9.76 -9.00 22.20
C LEU A 159 -11.00 -9.27 23.06
N PRO A 160 -11.57 -8.24 23.69
CA PRO A 160 -12.90 -8.35 24.31
C PRO A 160 -13.89 -8.98 23.30
N ASP A 161 -14.80 -9.83 23.78
CA ASP A 161 -15.71 -10.59 22.90
C ASP A 161 -16.54 -9.67 21.97
N GLU A 162 -16.85 -8.46 22.44
CA GLU A 162 -17.49 -7.41 21.64
C GLU A 162 -16.61 -6.91 20.49
N ALA A 163 -15.30 -6.73 20.71
CA ALA A 163 -14.36 -6.34 19.66
C ALA A 163 -14.11 -7.50 18.68
N GLU A 164 -14.10 -8.74 19.16
CA GLU A 164 -13.98 -9.94 18.32
C GLU A 164 -15.22 -10.14 17.43
N ALA A 165 -16.42 -9.91 17.97
CA ALA A 165 -17.67 -9.93 17.21
C ALA A 165 -17.69 -8.84 16.12
N LEU A 166 -17.21 -7.64 16.44
CA LEU A 166 -17.12 -6.53 15.48
C LEU A 166 -16.09 -6.78 14.38
N LEU A 167 -14.97 -7.45 14.68
CA LEU A 167 -13.90 -7.71 13.70
C LEU A 167 -14.14 -8.97 12.84
N SER A 168 -15.03 -9.87 13.28
CA SER A 168 -15.34 -11.13 12.59
C SER A 168 -15.82 -10.95 11.13
N PRO A 169 -16.69 -9.97 10.80
CA PRO A 169 -17.08 -9.71 9.41
C PRO A 169 -15.91 -9.24 8.54
N TYR A 170 -15.04 -8.37 9.06
CA TYR A 170 -13.88 -7.87 8.32
C TYR A 170 -12.85 -8.98 8.07
N ARG A 171 -12.59 -9.82 9.06
CA ARG A 171 -11.70 -10.99 8.91
C ARG A 171 -12.24 -11.99 7.90
N THR A 172 -13.56 -12.19 7.89
CA THR A 172 -14.23 -13.02 6.86
C THR A 172 -14.00 -12.44 5.47
N ARG A 173 -14.24 -11.14 5.26
CA ARG A 173 -14.01 -10.46 3.98
C ARG A 173 -12.55 -10.54 3.52
N ILE A 174 -11.59 -10.38 4.44
CA ILE A 174 -10.15 -10.51 4.16
C ILE A 174 -9.85 -11.95 3.70
N ARG A 175 -10.31 -12.97 4.43
CA ARG A 175 -10.13 -14.37 4.02
C ARG A 175 -10.78 -14.70 2.69
N THR A 176 -11.94 -14.14 2.40
CA THR A 176 -12.60 -14.31 1.10
C THR A 176 -11.77 -13.68 -0.02
N ALA A 177 -11.21 -12.49 0.19
CA ALA A 177 -10.31 -11.86 -0.78
C ALA A 177 -9.03 -12.67 -0.98
N GLU A 178 -8.43 -13.20 0.10
CA GLU A 178 -7.27 -14.09 0.03
C GLU A 178 -7.59 -15.41 -0.70
N ALA A 179 -8.77 -15.99 -0.46
CA ALA A 179 -9.22 -17.21 -1.13
C ALA A 179 -9.49 -17.00 -2.63
N LEU A 180 -10.06 -15.86 -3.02
CA LEU A 180 -10.25 -15.51 -4.44
C LEU A 180 -8.91 -15.28 -5.14
N ASN A 181 -7.94 -14.67 -4.45
CA ASN A 181 -6.58 -14.53 -4.97
C ASN A 181 -5.89 -15.90 -5.11
N ALA A 182 -6.06 -16.80 -4.13
CA ALA A 182 -5.50 -18.16 -4.20
C ALA A 182 -6.19 -19.05 -5.25
N ALA A 183 -7.50 -18.92 -5.43
CA ALA A 183 -8.27 -19.67 -6.42
C ALA A 183 -8.01 -19.15 -7.85
N GLY A 184 -7.79 -17.85 -8.03
CA GLY A 184 -7.37 -17.27 -9.31
C GLY A 184 -5.98 -17.71 -9.77
N VAL A 185 -5.18 -18.35 -8.91
CA VAL A 185 -3.86 -18.93 -9.25
C VAL A 185 -3.97 -20.38 -9.75
N VAL A 186 -5.13 -21.04 -9.66
CA VAL A 186 -5.28 -22.48 -10.00
C VAL A 186 -5.79 -22.73 -11.42
N GLU A 187 -6.25 -21.73 -12.18
CA GLU A 187 -6.64 -21.89 -13.60
C GLU A 187 -5.55 -21.46 -14.61
N ALA A 188 -4.34 -22.01 -14.47
CA ALA A 188 -3.36 -22.02 -15.54
C ALA A 188 -2.41 -23.23 -15.40
N ASN A 189 -2.87 -24.40 -15.87
CA ASN A 189 -2.01 -25.54 -16.18
C ASN A 189 -2.40 -26.10 -17.54
#